data_AF-A0A4R6TR49-F1
#
_entry.id   AF-A0A4R6TR49-F1
#
_cell.length_a   1.000
_cell.length_b   1.000
_cell.length_c   1.000
_cell.angle_alpha   90.00
_cell.angle_beta   90.00
_cell.angle_gamma   90.00
#
_symmetry.space_group_name_H-M   'P 1'
#
loop_
_entity.id
_entity.type
_entity.pdbx_description
1 polymer ?
#
loop_
_entity_poly.entity_id
_entity_poly.type
_entity_poly.pdbx_seq_one_letter_code
_entity_poly.pdbx_strand_id
1 'polypeptide(L)'
;MGKKKNSMPIRAILLEASLVVLGVILAFSINQCRENRDDETHAEYALQTVYLEVKNNRELIASNLAYHRYLADTLKAFIGRDSTLPSISVFNKGFIAQGQPLSTAWEAASATEALRDMDYNTVLELSGVYQLQRRYDFQSRAIGDQLYGLMIQQGMRSVLEKSNNLLSIIYMFIYREEQLIKSYDDFLKNDSA
;
A
#
# COMPACT_ATOMS: atom_id res chain seq x y z
N MET A 1 -59.48 -39.12 -49.72
CA MET A 1 -58.80 -38.93 -48.42
C MET A 1 -57.67 -37.92 -48.59
N GLY A 2 -57.97 -36.62 -48.52
CA GLY A 2 -56.99 -35.55 -48.80
C GLY A 2 -56.34 -35.05 -47.51
N LYS A 3 -55.04 -35.29 -47.33
CA LYS A 3 -54.25 -34.75 -46.20
C LYS A 3 -54.15 -33.23 -46.34
N LYS A 4 -54.87 -32.47 -45.50
CA LYS A 4 -54.64 -31.02 -45.33
C LYS A 4 -53.21 -30.82 -44.84
N LYS A 5 -52.38 -30.19 -45.68
CA LYS A 5 -51.03 -29.78 -45.33
C LYS A 5 -51.17 -28.57 -44.41
N ASN A 6 -51.07 -28.77 -43.09
CA ASN A 6 -50.98 -27.68 -42.12
C ASN A 6 -49.71 -26.88 -42.42
N SER A 7 -49.83 -25.77 -43.14
CA SER A 7 -48.78 -24.76 -43.20
C SER A 7 -48.70 -24.11 -41.83
N MET A 8 -47.69 -24.47 -41.04
CA MET A 8 -47.41 -23.76 -39.79
C MET A 8 -47.21 -22.27 -40.11
N PRO A 9 -47.85 -21.35 -39.35
CA PRO A 9 -47.71 -19.93 -39.58
C PRO A 9 -46.28 -19.51 -39.17
N ILE A 10 -45.36 -19.49 -40.14
CA ILE A 10 -43.94 -19.13 -39.95
C ILE A 10 -43.78 -17.79 -39.22
N ARG A 11 -44.71 -16.85 -39.41
CA ARG A 11 -44.75 -15.57 -38.69
C ARG A 11 -44.91 -15.73 -37.18
N ALA A 12 -45.73 -16.68 -36.73
CA ALA A 12 -45.92 -16.95 -35.31
C ALA A 12 -44.65 -17.56 -34.71
N ILE A 13 -44.02 -18.50 -35.40
CA ILE A 13 -42.76 -19.13 -34.97
C ILE A 13 -41.63 -18.10 -34.87
N LEU A 14 -41.53 -17.18 -35.85
CA LEU A 14 -40.53 -16.10 -35.80
C LEU A 14 -40.78 -15.11 -34.65
N LEU A 15 -42.04 -14.77 -34.39
CA LEU A 15 -42.41 -13.92 -33.27
C LEU A 15 -42.05 -14.58 -31.93
N GLU A 16 -42.40 -15.85 -31.78
CA GLU A 16 -42.13 -16.64 -30.58
C GLU A 16 -40.62 -16.80 -30.34
N ALA A 17 -39.84 -17.10 -31.38
CA ALA A 17 -38.39 -17.12 -31.31
C ALA A 17 -37.81 -15.74 -30.92
N SER A 18 -38.34 -14.64 -31.48
CA SER A 18 -37.87 -13.30 -31.15
C SER A 18 -38.17 -12.90 -29.70
N LEU A 19 -39.33 -13.32 -29.17
CA LEU A 19 -39.71 -13.08 -27.78
C LEU A 19 -38.84 -13.87 -26.81
N VAL A 20 -38.49 -15.11 -27.16
CA VAL A 20 -37.54 -15.92 -26.37
C VAL A 20 -36.15 -15.26 -26.35
N VAL A 21 -35.64 -14.83 -27.50
CA VAL A 21 -34.34 -14.13 -27.59
C VAL A 21 -34.38 -12.82 -26.80
N LEU A 22 -35.45 -12.03 -26.90
CA LEU A 22 -35.64 -10.81 -26.13
C LEU A 22 -35.64 -11.07 -24.61
N GLY A 23 -36.32 -12.13 -24.17
CA GLY A 23 -36.36 -12.54 -22.77
C GLY A 23 -34.97 -12.91 -22.24
N VAL A 24 -34.17 -13.64 -23.04
CA VAL A 24 -32.78 -13.98 -22.69
C VAL A 24 -31.91 -12.72 -22.61
N ILE A 25 -32.01 -11.80 -23.58
CA ILE A 25 -31.25 -10.55 -23.57
C ILE A 25 -31.61 -9.71 -22.33
N LEU A 26 -32.89 -9.55 -22.01
CA LEU A 26 -33.34 -8.80 -20.84
C LEU A 26 -32.85 -9.41 -19.52
N ALA A 27 -32.93 -10.73 -19.38
CA ALA A 27 -32.40 -11.43 -18.21
C ALA A 27 -30.89 -11.23 -18.07
N PHE A 28 -30.15 -11.31 -19.18
CA PHE A 28 -28.70 -11.07 -19.20
C PHE A 28 -28.37 -9.62 -18.82
N SER A 29 -29.09 -8.63 -19.36
CA SER A 29 -28.88 -7.21 -19.05
C SER A 29 -29.16 -6.88 -17.58
N ILE A 30 -30.22 -7.44 -16.99
CA ILE A 30 -30.53 -7.25 -15.56
C ILE A 30 -29.42 -7.85 -14.70
N ASN A 31 -28.93 -9.04 -15.05
CA ASN A 31 -27.85 -9.69 -14.30
C ASN A 31 -26.56 -8.86 -14.38
N GLN A 32 -26.21 -8.35 -15.56
CA GLN A 32 -25.05 -7.50 -15.77
C GLN A 32 -25.14 -6.19 -14.96
N CYS A 33 -26.32 -5.56 -14.90
CA CYS A 33 -26.50 -4.35 -14.11
C CYS A 33 -26.34 -4.60 -12.60
N ARG A 34 -26.73 -5.79 -12.12
CA ARG A 34 -26.54 -6.14 -10.70
C ARG A 34 -25.07 -6.41 -10.40
N GLU A 35 -24.42 -7.20 -11.25
CA GLU A 35 -23.00 -7.54 -11.13
C GLU A 35 -22.13 -6.29 -11.14
N ASN A 36 -22.37 -5.34 -12.06
CA ASN A 36 -21.65 -4.06 -12.08
C ASN A 36 -21.83 -3.25 -10.78
N ARG A 37 -23.00 -3.27 -10.14
CA ARG A 37 -23.22 -2.54 -8.88
C ARG A 37 -22.56 -3.20 -7.68
N ASP A 38 -22.54 -4.53 -7.67
CA ASP A 38 -21.83 -5.30 -6.64
C ASP A 38 -20.31 -5.05 -6.79
N ASP A 39 -19.79 -5.05 -8.02
CA ASP A 39 -18.40 -4.74 -8.37
C ASP A 39 -17.99 -3.31 -7.93
N GLU A 40 -18.80 -2.29 -8.23
CA GLU A 40 -18.59 -0.90 -7.77
C GLU A 40 -18.51 -0.82 -6.24
N THR A 41 -19.43 -1.49 -5.53
CA THR A 41 -19.46 -1.50 -4.05
C THR A 41 -18.20 -2.17 -3.48
N HIS A 42 -17.74 -3.24 -4.11
CA HIS A 42 -16.51 -3.93 -3.72
C HIS A 42 -15.26 -3.06 -3.94
N ALA A 43 -15.20 -2.33 -5.06
CA ALA A 43 -14.12 -1.39 -5.34
C ALA A 43 -14.09 -0.23 -4.33
N GLU A 44 -15.24 0.37 -4.00
CA GLU A 44 -15.33 1.43 -2.99
C GLU A 44 -14.85 0.95 -1.61
N TYR A 45 -15.30 -0.23 -1.18
CA TYR A 45 -14.87 -0.80 0.10
C TYR A 45 -13.36 -1.09 0.14
N ALA A 46 -12.81 -1.62 -0.95
CA ALA A 46 -11.38 -1.86 -1.07
C ALA A 46 -10.60 -0.53 -1.00
N LEU A 47 -11.05 0.50 -1.72
CA LEU A 47 -10.43 1.83 -1.71
C LEU A 47 -10.44 2.46 -0.31
N GLN A 48 -11.58 2.41 0.39
CA GLN A 48 -11.67 2.91 1.77
C GLN A 48 -10.70 2.19 2.71
N THR A 49 -10.54 0.88 2.54
CA THR A 49 -9.60 0.09 3.34
C THR A 49 -8.15 0.48 3.04
N VAL A 50 -7.82 0.69 1.76
CA VAL A 50 -6.49 1.18 1.35
C VAL A 50 -6.23 2.59 1.89
N TYR A 51 -7.24 3.48 1.88
CA TYR A 51 -7.12 4.82 2.44
C TYR A 51 -6.79 4.80 3.94
N LEU A 52 -7.50 3.96 4.70
CA LEU A 52 -7.21 3.74 6.13
C LEU A 52 -5.80 3.18 6.36
N GLU A 53 -5.35 2.23 5.53
CA GLU A 53 -3.98 1.70 5.57
C GLU A 53 -2.95 2.80 5.32
N VAL A 54 -3.13 3.63 4.29
CA VAL A 54 -2.24 4.76 3.98
C VAL A 54 -2.18 5.76 5.14
N LYS A 55 -3.32 6.11 5.73
CA LYS A 55 -3.38 7.01 6.89
C LYS A 55 -2.60 6.45 8.10
N ASN A 56 -2.83 5.19 8.43
CA ASN A 56 -2.15 4.52 9.55
C ASN A 56 -0.63 4.40 9.30
N ASN A 57 -0.24 4.05 8.06
CA ASN A 57 1.16 4.00 7.66
C ASN A 57 1.83 5.37 7.76
N ARG A 58 1.14 6.44 7.35
CA ARG A 58 1.63 7.81 7.47
C ARG A 58 1.92 8.20 8.91
N GLU A 59 1.03 7.87 9.84
CA GLU A 59 1.23 8.11 11.28
C GLU A 59 2.42 7.30 11.83
N LEU A 60 2.55 6.03 11.41
CA LEU A 60 3.68 5.18 11.77
C LEU A 60 5.02 5.78 11.31
N ILE A 61 5.12 6.16 10.03
CA ILE A 61 6.35 6.74 9.49
C ILE A 61 6.66 8.09 10.12
N ALA A 62 5.65 8.90 10.47
CA ALA A 62 5.86 10.14 11.22
C ALA A 62 6.45 9.89 12.62
N SER A 63 6.02 8.81 13.30
CA SER A 63 6.60 8.38 14.59
C SER A 63 8.05 7.92 14.45
N ASN A 64 8.38 7.18 13.38
CA ASN A 64 9.75 6.76 13.08
C ASN A 64 10.65 7.97 12.77
N LEU A 65 10.16 8.92 11.96
CA LEU A 65 10.87 10.16 11.64
C LEU A 65 11.21 10.98 12.88
N ALA A 66 10.24 11.14 13.80
CA ALA A 66 10.47 11.84 15.06
C ALA A 66 11.56 11.16 15.89
N TYR A 67 11.55 9.82 15.94
CA TYR A 67 12.58 9.05 16.64
C TYR A 67 13.96 9.19 15.99
N HIS A 68 14.06 9.09 14.66
CA HIS A 68 15.33 9.22 13.94
C HIS A 68 15.91 10.64 14.06
N ARG A 69 15.07 11.68 14.04
CA ARG A 69 15.53 13.06 14.32
C ARG A 69 16.09 13.19 15.73
N TYR A 70 15.40 12.65 16.74
CA TYR A 70 15.90 12.61 18.11
C TYR A 70 17.26 11.88 18.22
N LEU A 71 17.41 10.73 17.56
CA LEU A 71 18.70 10.02 17.55
C LEU A 71 19.80 10.81 16.83
N ALA A 72 19.48 11.46 15.71
CA ALA A 72 20.44 12.26 14.96
C ALA A 72 20.95 13.45 15.78
N ASP A 73 20.05 14.15 16.47
CA ASP A 73 20.39 15.28 17.34
C ASP A 73 21.21 14.82 18.54
N THR A 74 20.83 13.68 19.13
CA THR A 74 21.58 13.10 20.24
C THR A 74 23.00 12.72 19.79
N LEU A 75 23.15 11.97 18.69
CA LEU A 75 24.46 11.55 18.18
C LEU A 75 25.35 12.74 17.81
N LYS A 76 24.80 13.78 17.19
CA LYS A 76 25.52 15.03 16.89
C LYS A 76 26.17 15.63 18.13
N ALA A 77 25.53 15.57 19.29
CA ALA A 77 26.06 16.11 20.53
C ALA A 77 27.30 15.37 21.07
N PHE A 78 27.54 14.14 20.61
CA PHE A 78 28.68 13.30 21.02
C PHE A 78 29.80 13.22 19.96
N ILE A 79 29.55 13.65 18.72
CA ILE A 79 30.58 13.71 17.68
C ILE A 79 31.63 14.76 18.05
N GLY A 80 32.91 14.37 18.05
CA GLY A 80 34.03 15.24 18.39
C GLY A 80 34.29 15.42 19.90
N ARG A 81 33.53 14.75 20.77
CA ARG A 81 33.86 14.63 22.20
C ARG A 81 34.66 13.36 22.42
N ASP A 82 35.94 13.49 22.77
CA ASP A 82 36.81 12.34 22.97
C ASP A 82 36.24 11.38 24.03
N SER A 83 36.07 10.13 23.63
CA SER A 83 35.77 8.95 24.47
C SER A 83 34.39 8.88 25.15
N THR A 84 33.50 9.86 24.98
CA THR A 84 32.13 9.75 25.52
C THR A 84 31.15 9.25 24.46
N LEU A 85 30.68 8.01 24.64
CA LEU A 85 29.59 7.44 23.84
C LEU A 85 28.23 7.75 24.49
N PRO A 86 27.15 7.93 23.69
CA PRO A 86 25.81 8.03 24.25
C PRO A 86 25.43 6.76 25.01
N SER A 87 24.66 6.93 26.09
CA SER A 87 24.10 5.80 26.84
C SER A 87 23.21 4.96 25.94
N ILE A 88 23.24 3.62 26.11
CA ILE A 88 22.41 2.72 25.31
C ILE A 88 20.91 2.96 25.50
N SER A 89 20.51 3.53 26.64
CA SER A 89 19.12 3.92 26.92
C SER A 89 18.53 4.93 25.93
N VAL A 90 19.38 5.68 25.22
CA VAL A 90 18.97 6.57 24.13
C VAL A 90 18.31 5.79 22.98
N PHE A 91 18.72 4.54 22.76
CA PHE A 91 18.27 3.69 21.66
C PHE A 91 17.14 2.76 22.10
N ASN A 92 16.12 3.31 22.77
CA ASN A 92 15.03 2.52 23.36
C ASN A 92 14.13 1.78 22.34
N LYS A 93 14.16 2.18 21.06
CA LYS A 93 13.51 1.46 19.95
C LYS A 93 14.51 0.76 19.02
N GLY A 94 15.76 0.61 19.48
CA GLY A 94 16.89 0.12 18.68
C GLY A 94 17.63 1.25 17.94
N PHE A 95 18.71 0.90 17.24
CA PHE A 95 19.50 1.86 16.48
C PHE A 95 18.75 2.50 15.31
N ILE A 96 17.73 1.79 14.81
CA ILE A 96 16.79 2.20 13.76
C ILE A 96 15.40 1.77 14.23
N ALA A 97 14.38 2.60 14.04
CA ALA A 97 13.01 2.27 14.39
C ALA A 97 12.51 1.05 13.59
N GLN A 98 11.81 0.14 14.26
CA GLN A 98 11.34 -1.11 13.65
C GLN A 98 9.91 -1.05 13.09
N GLY A 99 9.20 0.07 13.24
CA GLY A 99 7.85 0.20 12.71
C GLY A 99 7.83 0.05 11.19
N GLN A 100 7.23 -1.03 10.67
CA GLN A 100 7.09 -1.29 9.24
C GLN A 100 5.66 -0.95 8.78
N PRO A 101 5.51 -0.16 7.70
CA PRO A 101 4.21 0.12 7.11
C PRO A 101 3.58 -1.14 6.51
N LEU A 102 2.26 -1.23 6.55
CA LEU A 102 1.50 -2.37 6.02
C LEU A 102 1.22 -2.19 4.53
N SER A 103 1.05 -3.30 3.81
CA SER A 103 0.60 -3.31 2.41
C SER A 103 -0.58 -4.26 2.19
N THR A 104 -1.21 -4.72 3.26
CA THR A 104 -2.17 -5.81 3.21
C THR A 104 -3.44 -5.41 2.46
N ALA A 105 -3.96 -4.20 2.71
CA ALA A 105 -5.14 -3.71 2.02
C ALA A 105 -4.86 -3.52 0.53
N TRP A 106 -3.70 -2.93 0.20
CA TRP A 106 -3.28 -2.76 -1.19
C TRP A 106 -3.04 -4.09 -1.91
N GLU A 107 -2.38 -5.05 -1.28
CA GLU A 107 -2.13 -6.38 -1.82
C GLU A 107 -3.44 -7.15 -2.03
N ALA A 108 -4.37 -7.08 -1.07
CA ALA A 108 -5.68 -7.69 -1.18
C ALA A 108 -6.51 -7.07 -2.32
N ALA A 109 -6.51 -5.75 -2.45
CA ALA A 109 -7.17 -5.07 -3.56
C ALA A 109 -6.54 -5.47 -4.90
N SER A 110 -5.20 -5.55 -4.96
CA SER A 110 -4.45 -5.94 -6.17
C SER A 110 -4.65 -7.41 -6.56
N ALA A 111 -4.86 -8.28 -5.59
CA ALA A 111 -5.07 -9.72 -5.80
C ALA A 111 -6.53 -10.05 -6.16
N THR A 112 -7.45 -9.13 -5.89
CA THR A 112 -8.86 -9.23 -6.29
C THR A 112 -9.11 -8.39 -7.54
N GLU A 113 -10.29 -8.51 -8.13
CA GLU A 113 -10.69 -7.65 -9.27
C GLU A 113 -11.06 -6.22 -8.82
N ALA A 114 -10.92 -5.89 -7.53
CA ALA A 114 -11.33 -4.60 -6.98
C ALA A 114 -10.60 -3.41 -7.64
N LEU A 115 -9.34 -3.56 -8.06
CA LEU A 115 -8.63 -2.48 -8.77
C LEU A 115 -9.17 -2.21 -10.17
N ARG A 116 -9.83 -3.18 -10.81
CA ARG A 116 -10.34 -3.06 -12.19
C ARG A 116 -11.41 -1.96 -12.28
N ASP A 117 -12.21 -1.85 -11.24
CA ASP A 117 -13.38 -0.97 -11.18
C ASP A 117 -13.07 0.35 -10.41
N MET A 118 -11.81 0.58 -10.02
CA MET A 118 -11.34 1.86 -9.45
C MET A 118 -10.91 2.85 -10.54
N ASP A 119 -10.90 4.15 -10.19
CA ASP A 119 -10.33 5.18 -11.08
C ASP A 119 -8.85 4.92 -11.37
N TYR A 120 -8.49 5.03 -12.65
CA TYR A 120 -7.14 4.74 -13.12
C TYR A 120 -6.07 5.63 -12.46
N ASN A 121 -6.35 6.92 -12.27
CA ASN A 121 -5.38 7.84 -11.66
C ASN A 121 -5.18 7.50 -10.18
N THR A 122 -6.25 7.16 -9.47
CA THR A 122 -6.18 6.66 -8.09
C THR A 122 -5.29 5.42 -7.99
N VAL A 123 -5.49 4.43 -8.87
CA VAL A 123 -4.65 3.21 -8.90
C VAL A 123 -3.19 3.53 -9.21
N LEU A 124 -2.94 4.48 -10.13
CA LEU A 124 -1.59 4.90 -10.50
C LEU A 124 -0.88 5.62 -9.34
N GLU A 125 -1.57 6.53 -8.64
CA GLU A 125 -1.05 7.24 -7.47
C GLU A 125 -0.71 6.27 -6.33
N LEU A 126 -1.64 5.37 -5.99
CA LEU A 126 -1.44 4.33 -4.99
C LEU A 126 -0.26 3.41 -5.36
N SER A 127 -0.15 3.00 -6.63
CA SER A 127 0.96 2.18 -7.10
C SER A 127 2.31 2.87 -6.86
N GLY A 128 2.38 4.20 -7.04
CA GLY A 128 3.55 5.01 -6.74
C GLY A 128 3.88 5.07 -5.24
N VAL A 129 2.86 5.32 -4.41
CA VAL A 129 2.96 5.32 -2.94
C VAL A 129 3.53 3.99 -2.44
N TYR A 130 2.92 2.87 -2.82
CA TYR A 130 3.37 1.54 -2.38
C TYR A 130 4.72 1.13 -2.99
N GLN A 131 5.11 1.67 -4.15
CA GLN A 131 6.46 1.48 -4.67
C GLN A 131 7.51 2.20 -3.81
N LEU A 132 7.24 3.42 -3.35
CA LEU A 132 8.13 4.14 -2.42
C LEU A 132 8.22 3.42 -1.08
N GLN A 133 7.09 2.95 -0.55
CA GLN A 133 7.04 2.15 0.67
C GLN A 133 7.90 0.89 0.57
N ARG A 134 7.75 0.09 -0.49
CA ARG A 134 8.57 -1.12 -0.70
C ARG A 134 10.07 -0.81 -0.74
N ARG A 135 10.48 0.32 -1.33
CA ARG A 135 11.89 0.75 -1.35
C ARG A 135 12.38 1.10 0.04
N TYR A 136 11.57 1.80 0.84
CA TYR A 136 11.87 2.09 2.23
C TYR A 136 12.04 0.79 3.05
N ASP A 137 11.09 -0.15 2.94
CA ASP A 137 11.13 -1.43 3.66
C ASP A 137 12.36 -2.26 3.31
N PHE A 138 12.67 -2.36 2.01
CA PHE A 138 13.86 -3.08 1.53
C PHE A 138 15.14 -2.49 2.12
N GLN A 139 15.27 -1.16 2.10
CA GLN A 139 16.42 -0.48 2.67
C GLN A 139 16.49 -0.66 4.21
N SER A 140 15.35 -0.57 4.89
CA SER A 140 15.25 -0.76 6.33
C SER A 140 15.74 -2.13 6.75
N ARG A 141 15.32 -3.19 6.05
CA ARG A 141 15.74 -4.57 6.32
C ARG A 141 17.22 -4.78 6.04
N ALA A 142 17.72 -4.31 4.89
CA ALA A 142 19.12 -4.46 4.51
C ALA A 142 20.07 -3.83 5.54
N ILE A 143 19.73 -2.64 6.06
CA ILE A 143 20.53 -1.96 7.08
C ILE A 143 20.37 -2.64 8.44
N GLY A 144 19.16 -3.06 8.79
CA GLY A 144 18.89 -3.83 9.99
C GLY A 144 19.79 -5.06 10.06
N ASP A 145 19.81 -5.88 9.01
CA ASP A 145 20.62 -7.10 8.93
C ASP A 145 22.12 -6.80 9.10
N GLN A 146 22.62 -5.72 8.48
CA GLN A 146 24.01 -5.29 8.63
C GLN A 146 24.33 -4.85 10.06
N LEU A 147 23.45 -4.06 10.68
CA LEU A 147 23.62 -3.59 12.05
C LEU A 147 23.56 -4.75 13.05
N TYR A 148 22.61 -5.68 12.89
CA TYR A 148 22.52 -6.88 13.72
C TYR A 148 23.74 -7.78 13.56
N GLY A 149 24.22 -7.98 12.33
CA GLY A 149 25.46 -8.72 12.07
C GLY A 149 26.65 -8.08 12.79
N LEU A 150 26.79 -6.76 12.72
CA LEU A 150 27.85 -6.04 13.43
C LEU A 150 27.74 -6.19 14.95
N MET A 151 26.54 -6.08 15.51
CA MET A 151 26.29 -6.25 16.95
C MET A 151 26.62 -7.67 17.44
N ILE A 152 26.28 -8.69 16.66
CA ILE A 152 26.57 -10.10 17.00
C ILE A 152 28.09 -10.35 16.96
N GLN A 153 28.79 -9.80 15.95
CA GLN A 153 30.21 -10.08 15.75
C GLN A 153 31.13 -9.25 16.65
N GLN A 154 30.80 -7.98 16.89
CA GLN A 154 31.70 -7.00 17.51
C GLN A 154 31.10 -6.34 18.76
N GLY A 155 29.90 -6.76 19.17
CA GLY A 155 29.17 -6.19 20.30
C GLY A 155 28.54 -4.84 19.98
N MET A 156 27.56 -4.43 20.79
CA MET A 156 26.80 -3.17 20.58
C MET A 156 27.65 -1.90 20.62
N ARG A 157 28.78 -1.92 21.34
CA ARG A 157 29.70 -0.78 21.44
C ARG A 157 30.33 -0.42 20.10
N SER A 158 30.58 -1.41 19.24
CA SER A 158 31.18 -1.20 17.91
C SER A 158 30.31 -0.32 16.98
N VAL A 159 28.98 -0.39 17.14
CA VAL A 159 28.04 0.46 16.40
C VAL A 159 28.18 1.92 16.85
N LEU A 160 28.33 2.13 18.16
CA LEU A 160 28.45 3.45 18.78
C LEU A 160 29.81 4.11 18.53
N GLU A 161 30.88 3.31 18.48
CA GLU A 161 32.23 3.77 18.14
C GLU A 161 32.31 4.30 16.70
N LYS A 162 31.40 3.85 15.83
CA LYS A 162 31.22 4.34 14.47
C LYS A 162 30.03 5.31 14.38
N SER A 163 29.89 6.21 15.35
CA SER A 163 28.78 7.17 15.45
C SER A 163 28.56 8.02 14.19
N ASN A 164 29.63 8.38 13.47
CA ASN A 164 29.52 9.10 12.19
C ASN A 164 28.81 8.26 11.10
N ASN A 165 29.08 6.96 11.04
CA ASN A 165 28.42 6.05 10.09
C ASN A 165 26.96 5.86 10.47
N LEU A 166 26.69 5.64 11.76
CA LEU A 166 25.33 5.52 12.28
C LEU A 166 24.51 6.80 12.01
N LEU A 167 25.11 7.98 12.22
CA LEU A 167 24.47 9.25 11.93
C LEU A 167 24.14 9.41 10.43
N SER A 168 25.06 8.99 9.56
CA SER A 168 24.85 9.01 8.10
C SER A 168 23.69 8.11 7.69
N ILE A 169 23.61 6.92 8.29
CA ILE A 169 22.49 5.98 8.11
C ILE A 169 21.18 6.63 8.58
N ILE A 170 21.16 7.24 9.76
CA ILE A 170 19.96 7.90 10.30
C ILE A 170 19.49 9.04 9.40
N TYR A 171 20.39 9.88 8.87
CA TYR A 171 19.99 10.93 7.92
C TYR A 171 19.37 10.39 6.64
N MET A 172 19.85 9.25 6.15
CA MET A 172 19.24 8.60 5.01
C MET A 172 17.81 8.13 5.34
N PHE A 173 17.55 7.57 6.52
CA PHE A 173 16.19 7.24 6.95
C PHE A 173 15.30 8.48 7.03
N ILE A 174 15.76 9.54 7.69
CA ILE A 174 15.03 10.82 7.79
C ILE A 174 14.59 11.31 6.41
N TYR A 175 15.52 11.33 5.45
CA TYR A 175 15.22 11.75 4.08
C TYR A 175 14.15 10.87 3.41
N ARG A 176 14.23 9.54 3.56
CA ARG A 176 13.25 8.62 2.98
C ARG A 176 11.89 8.69 3.64
N GLU A 177 11.86 8.85 4.95
CA GLU A 177 10.62 9.00 5.72
C GLU A 177 9.90 10.30 5.35
N GLU A 178 10.64 11.40 5.14
CA GLU A 178 10.07 12.65 4.62
C GLU A 178 9.50 12.49 3.22
N GLN A 179 10.20 11.78 2.32
CA GLN A 179 9.68 11.47 0.99
C GLN A 179 8.39 10.65 1.03
N LEU A 180 8.36 9.63 1.90
CA LEU A 180 7.22 8.73 2.03
C LEU A 180 6.02 9.42 2.67
N ILE A 181 6.23 10.20 3.74
CA ILE A 181 5.17 11.03 4.35
C ILE A 181 4.61 12.01 3.33
N LYS A 182 5.46 12.67 2.54
CA LYS A 182 4.98 13.56 1.48
C LYS A 182 4.09 12.81 0.48
N SER A 183 4.52 11.63 0.04
CA SER A 183 3.73 10.81 -0.89
C SER A 183 2.38 10.40 -0.30
N TYR A 184 2.32 10.06 0.99
CA TYR A 184 1.07 9.78 1.68
C TYR A 184 0.19 11.04 1.80
N ASP A 185 0.77 12.16 2.21
CA ASP A 185 0.04 13.42 2.37
C ASP A 185 -0.52 13.94 1.05
N ASP A 186 0.21 13.76 -0.06
CA ASP A 186 -0.25 14.14 -1.41
C ASP A 186 -1.47 13.27 -1.82
N PHE A 187 -1.41 11.95 -1.62
CA PHE A 187 -2.54 11.05 -1.88
C PHE A 187 -3.77 11.35 -1.00
N LEU A 188 -3.56 11.52 0.32
CA LEU A 188 -4.65 11.75 1.28
C LEU A 188 -5.39 13.09 1.06
N LYS A 189 -4.72 14.08 0.47
CA LYS A 189 -5.33 15.38 0.12
C LYS A 189 -6.24 15.29 -1.10
N ASN A 190 -5.90 14.46 -2.08
CA ASN A 190 -6.66 14.31 -3.31
C ASN A 190 -8.06 13.70 -3.09
N ASP A 191 -8.25 12.95 -2.00
CA ASP A 191 -9.54 12.36 -1.59
C ASP A 191 -10.49 13.36 -0.89
N SER A 192 -9.98 14.52 -0.45
CA SER A 192 -10.76 15.55 0.24
C SER A 192 -11.38 16.60 -0.69
N ALA A 193 -11.25 16.43 -2.00
CA ALA A 193 -11.70 17.35 -3.06
C ALA A 193 -12.79 16.71 -3.92
#